data_AF-A0A180FSR5-F1
#
_entry.id   AF-A0A180FSR5-F1
#
_cell.length_a   1.000
_cell.length_b   1.000
_cell.length_c   1.000
_cell.angle_alpha   90.00
_cell.angle_beta   90.00
_cell.angle_gamma   90.00
#
_symmetry.space_group_name_H-M   'P 1'
#
loop_
_entity.id
_entity.type
_entity.pdbx_description
1 polymer ?
#
loop_
_entity_poly.entity_id
_entity_poly.type
_entity_poly.pdbx_seq_one_letter_code
_entity_poly.pdbx_strand_id
1 'polypeptide(L)'
;MNWWIKFGCFLTGWNRQILKSCSETSHMKLKRNTSALLILIVLWAFTGYCFADRYINAPWWGCIITSIIFIIIVIQIERQIILTIGTNWGLAVFRFLIASAMAIIGSSIIDQIIFANDIENEKDKIKIELLKKQLPDVSKIINDKIAELKKDIESLVEENQELNKKLSENPVIVTSLRKDLTTTDTSGAIVKKEKAVDQIATESPLKAQVEINNEALTQLRTQLKDSNDEKSKVEENLKKKIDDRKPSFLEELDVMWEIITASNLTLFFYLTILLFLMFLELFVVVAKISDKKCDYELIMEHQLNVREESLKELVQKGIKKKE
;
A
#
# COMPACT_ATOMS: atom_id res chain seq x y z
N MET A 1 33.90 -11.76 -38.29
CA MET A 1 33.90 -11.42 -36.84
C MET A 1 32.49 -11.61 -36.31
N ASN A 2 32.30 -12.60 -35.42
CA ASN A 2 31.00 -13.08 -34.96
C ASN A 2 30.14 -11.95 -34.34
N TRP A 3 28.83 -12.02 -34.56
CA TRP A 3 27.86 -11.05 -34.01
C TRP A 3 27.99 -10.89 -32.49
N TRP A 4 28.29 -11.98 -31.78
CA TRP A 4 28.59 -12.00 -30.35
C TRP A 4 29.76 -11.10 -29.93
N ILE A 5 30.84 -11.04 -30.73
CA ILE A 5 32.00 -10.19 -30.43
C ILE A 5 31.63 -8.72 -30.66
N LYS A 6 30.79 -8.42 -31.67
CA LYS A 6 30.31 -7.04 -31.90
C LYS A 6 29.44 -6.55 -30.73
N PHE A 7 28.58 -7.43 -30.22
CA PHE A 7 27.73 -7.15 -29.06
C PHE A 7 28.55 -6.99 -27.79
N GLY A 8 29.49 -7.90 -27.52
CA GLY A 8 30.42 -7.79 -26.40
C GLY A 8 31.24 -6.49 -26.42
N CYS A 9 31.82 -6.11 -27.58
CA CYS A 9 32.51 -4.82 -27.70
C CYS A 9 31.60 -3.61 -27.46
N PHE A 10 30.31 -3.71 -27.79
CA PHE A 10 29.35 -2.62 -27.55
C PHE A 10 29.07 -2.48 -26.05
N LEU A 11 28.77 -3.59 -25.36
CA LEU A 11 28.49 -3.61 -23.93
C LEU A 11 29.70 -3.20 -23.08
N THR A 12 30.89 -3.72 -23.39
CA THR A 12 32.11 -3.42 -22.63
C THR A 12 32.76 -2.09 -23.03
N GLY A 13 32.36 -1.51 -24.17
CA GLY A 13 32.91 -0.29 -24.71
C GLY A 13 34.29 -0.42 -25.37
N TRP A 14 34.77 -1.63 -25.64
CA TRP A 14 36.08 -1.87 -26.26
C TRP A 14 36.10 -1.48 -27.76
N ASN A 15 37.22 -0.92 -28.22
CA ASN A 15 37.38 -0.54 -29.62
C ASN A 15 37.59 -1.78 -30.50
N ARG A 16 36.66 -1.99 -31.43
CA ARG A 16 36.64 -3.12 -32.38
C ARG A 16 37.85 -3.15 -33.31
N GLN A 17 38.45 -2.00 -33.63
CA GLN A 17 39.61 -1.94 -34.53
C GLN A 17 40.86 -2.47 -33.86
N ILE A 18 41.10 -2.07 -32.61
CA ILE A 18 42.25 -2.51 -31.81
C ILE A 18 42.11 -3.99 -31.45
N LEU A 19 40.90 -4.45 -31.14
CA LEU A 19 40.68 -5.86 -30.78
C LEU A 19 40.96 -6.83 -31.94
N LYS A 20 40.72 -6.43 -33.20
CA LYS A 20 40.96 -7.29 -34.37
C LYS A 20 42.44 -7.65 -34.56
N SER A 21 43.36 -6.84 -34.04
CA SER A 21 44.80 -7.08 -34.11
C SER A 21 45.36 -7.76 -32.85
N CYS A 22 44.51 -8.11 -31.88
CA CYS A 22 44.92 -8.71 -30.61
C CYS A 22 44.89 -10.25 -30.67
N SER A 23 45.60 -10.91 -29.74
CA SER A 23 45.58 -12.37 -29.61
C SER A 23 44.25 -12.91 -29.06
N GLU A 24 44.07 -14.24 -29.15
CA GLU A 24 42.92 -14.96 -28.59
C GLU A 24 42.71 -14.71 -27.09
N THR A 25 43.76 -14.37 -26.34
CA THR A 25 43.65 -14.04 -24.90
C THR A 25 42.77 -12.81 -24.66
N SER A 26 42.83 -11.80 -25.55
CA SER A 26 41.99 -10.60 -25.51
C SER A 26 40.53 -10.91 -25.82
N HIS A 27 40.30 -11.82 -26.77
CA HIS A 27 38.96 -12.28 -27.11
C HIS A 27 38.34 -13.13 -25.99
N MET A 28 39.12 -13.95 -25.28
CA MET A 28 38.67 -14.70 -24.10
C MET A 28 38.30 -13.76 -22.94
N LYS A 29 39.14 -12.75 -22.64
CA LYS A 29 38.87 -11.76 -21.59
C LYS A 29 37.58 -10.96 -21.88
N LEU A 30 37.39 -10.54 -23.14
CA LEU A 30 36.14 -9.88 -23.56
C LEU A 30 34.92 -10.77 -23.37
N LYS A 31 34.98 -12.04 -23.81
CA LYS A 31 33.85 -12.99 -23.68
C LYS A 31 33.48 -13.20 -22.22
N ARG A 32 34.46 -13.41 -21.33
CA ARG A 32 34.23 -13.60 -19.90
C ARG A 32 33.55 -12.39 -19.27
N ASN A 33 34.06 -11.18 -19.52
CA ASN A 33 33.47 -9.95 -19.00
C ASN A 33 32.07 -9.68 -19.56
N THR A 34 31.84 -10.01 -20.83
CA THR A 34 30.51 -9.91 -21.46
C THR A 34 29.52 -10.87 -20.81
N SER A 35 29.93 -12.11 -20.52
CA SER A 35 29.10 -13.10 -19.83
C SER A 35 28.75 -12.67 -18.41
N ALA A 36 29.72 -12.15 -17.64
CA ALA A 36 29.49 -11.62 -16.30
C ALA A 36 28.49 -10.46 -16.30
N LEU A 37 28.66 -9.52 -17.22
CA LEU A 37 27.77 -8.36 -17.38
C LEU A 37 26.36 -8.79 -17.81
N LEU A 38 26.21 -9.83 -18.62
CA LEU A 38 24.90 -10.34 -19.04
C LEU A 38 24.10 -10.89 -17.86
N ILE A 39 24.74 -11.61 -16.94
CA ILE A 39 24.09 -12.11 -15.72
C ILE A 39 23.52 -10.94 -14.90
N LEU A 40 24.31 -9.87 -14.74
CA LEU A 40 23.86 -8.66 -14.04
C LEU A 40 22.71 -7.95 -14.76
N ILE A 41 22.76 -7.86 -16.10
CA ILE A 41 21.66 -7.30 -16.90
C ILE A 41 20.37 -8.07 -16.65
N VAL A 42 20.39 -9.41 -16.67
CA VAL A 42 19.18 -10.22 -16.48
C VAL A 42 18.60 -10.03 -15.08
N LEU A 43 19.47 -10.03 -14.06
CA LEU A 43 19.07 -9.82 -12.68
C LEU A 43 18.40 -8.46 -12.50
N TRP A 44 19.03 -7.38 -12.98
CA TRP A 44 18.49 -6.03 -12.85
C TRP A 44 17.30 -5.74 -13.76
N ALA A 45 17.20 -6.42 -14.90
CA ALA A 45 16.01 -6.38 -15.73
C ALA A 45 14.80 -6.96 -14.97
N PHE A 46 15.00 -8.08 -14.29
CA PHE A 46 13.98 -8.73 -13.47
C PHE A 46 13.58 -7.84 -12.28
N THR A 47 14.54 -7.31 -11.52
CA THR A 47 14.23 -6.42 -10.39
C THR A 47 13.50 -5.15 -10.84
N GLY A 48 13.93 -4.52 -11.94
CA GLY A 48 13.28 -3.34 -12.50
C GLY A 48 11.84 -3.61 -12.99
N TYR A 49 11.59 -4.79 -13.55
CA TYR A 49 10.25 -5.20 -13.97
C TYR A 49 9.34 -5.40 -12.75
N CYS A 50 9.77 -6.20 -11.77
CA CYS A 50 8.97 -6.47 -10.57
C CYS A 50 8.74 -5.21 -9.73
N PHE A 51 9.71 -4.30 -9.68
CA PHE A 51 9.57 -3.02 -9.00
C PHE A 51 8.43 -2.18 -9.61
N ALA A 52 8.37 -2.09 -10.93
CA ALA A 52 7.33 -1.34 -11.63
C ALA A 52 5.95 -1.98 -11.51
N ASP A 53 5.88 -3.31 -11.56
CA ASP A 53 4.63 -4.06 -11.44
C ASP A 53 4.04 -3.93 -10.04
N ARG A 54 4.84 -4.16 -9.00
CA ARG A 54 4.35 -4.23 -7.61
C ARG A 54 4.15 -2.86 -6.97
N TYR A 55 5.11 -1.94 -7.13
CA TYR A 55 5.10 -0.68 -6.38
C TYR A 55 4.48 0.47 -7.18
N ILE A 56 4.82 0.56 -8.47
CA ILE A 56 4.27 1.60 -9.33
C ILE A 56 2.86 1.22 -9.83
N ASN A 57 2.50 -0.08 -9.77
CA ASN A 57 1.28 -0.61 -10.39
C ASN A 57 1.20 -0.18 -11.87
N ALA A 58 2.36 -0.18 -12.54
CA ALA A 58 2.46 0.23 -13.91
C ALA A 58 1.78 -0.83 -14.80
N PRO A 59 1.15 -0.42 -15.92
CA PRO A 59 0.68 -1.38 -16.90
C PRO A 59 1.88 -2.13 -17.51
N TRP A 60 1.65 -3.32 -18.08
CA TRP A 60 2.68 -4.21 -18.60
C TRP A 60 3.77 -3.53 -19.48
N TRP A 61 3.38 -2.54 -20.29
CA TRP A 61 4.31 -1.74 -21.10
C TRP A 61 5.18 -0.78 -20.28
N GLY A 62 4.64 -0.19 -19.21
CA GLY A 62 5.39 0.61 -18.24
C GLY A 62 6.43 -0.22 -17.46
N CYS A 63 6.11 -1.49 -17.16
CA CYS A 63 7.06 -2.41 -16.54
C CYS A 63 8.25 -2.71 -17.45
N ILE A 64 8.00 -2.91 -18.75
CA ILE A 64 9.06 -3.13 -19.75
C ILE A 64 9.94 -1.88 -19.87
N ILE A 65 9.36 -0.68 -19.95
CA ILE A 65 10.12 0.57 -20.04
C ILE A 65 11.01 0.75 -18.81
N THR A 66 10.48 0.51 -17.62
CA THR A 66 11.23 0.63 -16.37
C THR A 66 12.40 -0.37 -16.34
N SER A 67 12.16 -1.63 -16.70
CA SER A 67 13.21 -2.64 -16.83
C SER A 67 14.34 -2.21 -17.78
N ILE A 68 14.00 -1.63 -18.94
CA ILE A 68 15.01 -1.11 -19.90
C ILE A 68 15.83 0.03 -19.28
N ILE A 69 15.20 0.93 -18.51
CA ILE A 69 15.92 2.02 -17.82
C ILE A 69 16.92 1.45 -16.82
N PHE A 70 16.53 0.46 -16.01
CA PHE A 70 17.43 -0.22 -15.07
C PHE A 70 18.61 -0.89 -15.79
N ILE A 71 18.36 -1.59 -16.91
CA ILE A 71 19.43 -2.19 -17.74
C ILE A 71 20.42 -1.14 -18.21
N ILE A 72 19.94 0.01 -18.72
CA ILE A 72 20.80 1.09 -19.20
C ILE A 72 21.67 1.62 -18.06
N ILE A 73 21.09 1.88 -16.88
CA ILE A 73 21.83 2.37 -15.71
C ILE A 73 22.96 1.39 -15.34
N VAL A 74 22.65 0.10 -15.23
CA VAL A 74 23.63 -0.93 -14.87
C VAL A 74 24.74 -1.04 -15.92
N ILE A 75 24.41 -1.02 -17.21
CA ILE A 75 25.41 -1.02 -18.28
C ILE A 75 26.35 0.18 -18.15
N GLN A 76 25.84 1.38 -17.86
CA GLN A 76 26.70 2.57 -17.71
C GLN A 76 27.64 2.44 -16.51
N ILE A 77 27.13 1.98 -15.38
CA ILE A 77 27.94 1.77 -14.17
C ILE A 77 29.03 0.73 -14.44
N GLU A 78 28.67 -0.44 -14.99
CA GLU A 78 29.62 -1.52 -15.32
C GLU A 78 30.66 -1.08 -16.35
N ARG A 79 30.25 -0.30 -17.35
CA ARG A 79 31.16 0.20 -18.40
C ARG A 79 32.22 1.14 -17.84
N GLN A 80 31.89 1.98 -16.87
CA GLN A 80 32.85 2.87 -16.21
C GLN A 80 33.99 2.07 -15.54
N ILE A 81 33.64 0.92 -14.94
CA ILE A 81 34.61 0.05 -14.27
C ILE A 81 35.47 -0.69 -15.26
N ILE A 82 34.88 -1.28 -16.31
CA ILE A 82 35.63 -2.05 -17.31
C ILE A 82 36.65 -1.17 -18.03
N LEU A 83 36.29 0.07 -18.38
CA LEU A 83 37.14 0.97 -19.17
C LEU A 83 38.21 1.71 -18.36
N THR A 84 38.18 1.70 -17.03
CA THR A 84 39.21 2.35 -16.21
C THR A 84 40.55 1.60 -16.37
N ILE A 85 41.57 2.23 -16.96
CA ILE A 85 42.90 1.65 -17.17
C ILE A 85 43.81 2.09 -16.01
N GLY A 86 44.43 1.12 -15.33
CA GLY A 86 45.32 1.35 -14.18
C GLY A 86 44.66 1.04 -12.82
N THR A 87 45.50 0.68 -11.85
CA THR A 87 45.07 0.31 -10.48
C THR A 87 45.12 1.54 -9.59
N ASN A 88 44.01 2.27 -9.49
CA ASN A 88 43.88 3.31 -8.47
C ASN A 88 43.03 2.74 -7.32
N TRP A 89 43.67 2.54 -6.16
CA TRP A 89 43.01 1.97 -4.98
C TRP A 89 41.77 2.78 -4.57
N GLY A 90 41.80 4.10 -4.71
CA GLY A 90 40.65 4.96 -4.41
C GLY A 90 39.42 4.65 -5.30
N LEU A 91 39.65 4.36 -6.58
CA LEU A 91 38.58 3.95 -7.51
C LEU A 91 38.01 2.57 -7.16
N ALA A 92 38.86 1.65 -6.66
CA ALA A 92 38.40 0.34 -6.20
C ALA A 92 37.52 0.44 -4.94
N VAL A 93 37.89 1.30 -3.98
CA VAL A 93 37.08 1.55 -2.76
C VAL A 93 35.75 2.23 -3.10
N PHE A 94 35.78 3.26 -3.94
CA PHE A 94 34.54 3.93 -4.38
C PHE A 94 33.60 2.95 -5.11
N ARG A 95 34.16 2.02 -5.88
CA ARG A 95 33.39 0.95 -6.50
C ARG A 95 32.81 -0.01 -5.46
N PHE A 96 33.58 -0.44 -4.48
CA PHE A 96 33.05 -1.30 -3.41
C PHE A 96 31.83 -0.66 -2.72
N LEU A 97 31.89 0.64 -2.44
CA LEU A 97 30.77 1.40 -1.89
C LEU A 97 29.53 1.40 -2.80
N ILE A 98 29.70 1.69 -4.10
CA ILE A 98 28.57 1.67 -5.06
C ILE A 98 27.98 0.27 -5.19
N ALA A 99 28.82 -0.76 -5.30
CA ALA A 99 28.38 -2.15 -5.37
C ALA A 99 27.61 -2.56 -4.11
N SER A 100 28.07 -2.14 -2.93
CA SER A 100 27.37 -2.37 -1.67
C SER A 100 26.00 -1.68 -1.64
N ALA A 101 25.91 -0.41 -2.06
CA ALA A 101 24.65 0.31 -2.10
C ALA A 101 23.66 -0.33 -3.08
N MET A 102 24.12 -0.70 -4.28
CA MET A 102 23.29 -1.39 -5.26
C MET A 102 22.86 -2.79 -4.80
N ALA A 103 23.73 -3.53 -4.13
CA ALA A 103 23.38 -4.83 -3.55
C ALA A 103 22.33 -4.69 -2.45
N ILE A 104 22.40 -3.67 -1.59
CA ILE A 104 21.38 -3.42 -0.56
C ILE A 104 20.02 -3.08 -1.20
N ILE A 105 20.02 -2.21 -2.21
CA ILE A 105 18.78 -1.83 -2.92
C ILE A 105 18.19 -3.05 -3.65
N GLY A 106 19.03 -3.78 -4.38
CA GLY A 106 18.63 -4.97 -5.12
C GLY A 106 18.13 -6.10 -4.22
N SER A 107 18.83 -6.35 -3.10
CA SER A 107 18.41 -7.33 -2.10
C SER A 107 17.08 -6.94 -1.52
N SER A 108 16.91 -5.70 -1.05
CA SER A 108 15.64 -5.27 -0.43
C SER A 108 14.43 -5.50 -1.35
N ILE A 109 14.56 -5.21 -2.65
CA ILE A 109 13.48 -5.46 -3.62
C ILE A 109 13.26 -6.96 -3.82
N ILE A 110 14.32 -7.74 -4.00
CA ILE A 110 14.23 -9.20 -4.21
C ILE A 110 13.65 -9.88 -2.97
N ASP A 111 14.08 -9.46 -1.78
CA ASP A 111 13.64 -9.99 -0.50
C ASP A 111 12.15 -9.72 -0.28
N GLN A 112 11.68 -8.50 -0.57
CA GLN A 112 10.24 -8.18 -0.52
C GLN A 112 9.41 -9.02 -1.52
N ILE A 113 10.00 -9.40 -2.66
CA ILE A 113 9.35 -10.29 -3.64
C ILE A 113 9.30 -11.74 -3.12
N ILE A 114 10.40 -12.25 -2.58
CA ILE A 114 10.48 -13.62 -2.06
C ILE A 114 9.56 -13.80 -0.85
N PHE A 115 9.54 -12.81 0.05
CA PHE A 115 8.74 -12.84 1.28
C PHE A 115 7.37 -12.17 1.12
N ALA A 116 6.88 -12.01 -0.11
CA ALA A 116 5.62 -11.33 -0.39
C ALA A 116 4.46 -11.84 0.47
N ASN A 117 4.31 -13.17 0.52
CA ASN A 117 3.23 -13.84 1.23
C ASN A 117 3.36 -13.70 2.75
N ASP A 118 4.59 -13.76 3.28
CA ASP A 118 4.82 -13.63 4.71
C ASP A 118 4.57 -12.19 5.18
N ILE A 119 4.97 -11.21 4.37
CA ILE A 119 4.66 -9.79 4.59
C ILE A 119 3.14 -9.55 4.55
N GLU A 120 2.43 -10.15 3.60
CA GLU A 120 0.97 -10.02 3.50
C GLU A 120 0.26 -10.61 4.72
N ASN A 121 0.67 -11.80 5.16
CA ASN A 121 0.13 -12.43 6.36
C ASN A 121 0.37 -11.60 7.63
N GLU A 122 1.55 -11.00 7.78
CA GLU A 122 1.86 -10.19 8.96
C GLU A 122 1.13 -8.85 8.92
N LYS A 123 1.01 -8.24 7.75
CA LYS A 123 0.17 -7.06 7.54
C LYS A 123 -1.28 -7.34 7.91
N ASP A 124 -1.82 -8.50 7.56
CA ASP A 124 -3.20 -8.86 7.92
C ASP A 124 -3.39 -8.99 9.43
N LYS A 125 -2.40 -9.48 10.17
CA LYS A 125 -2.44 -9.47 11.64
C LYS A 125 -2.43 -8.04 12.19
N ILE A 126 -1.55 -7.17 11.69
CA ILE A 126 -1.48 -5.76 12.11
C ILE A 126 -2.81 -5.04 11.80
N LYS A 127 -3.41 -5.30 10.63
CA LYS A 127 -4.72 -4.77 10.24
C LYS A 127 -5.83 -5.24 11.20
N ILE A 128 -5.85 -6.52 11.56
CA ILE A 128 -6.80 -7.07 12.53
C ILE A 128 -6.63 -6.41 13.91
N GLU A 129 -5.39 -6.14 14.31
CA GLU A 129 -5.10 -5.46 15.58
C GLU A 129 -5.54 -3.99 15.57
N LEU A 130 -5.28 -3.26 14.49
CA LEU A 130 -5.77 -1.89 14.30
C LEU A 130 -7.31 -1.84 14.30
N LEU A 131 -7.97 -2.81 13.66
CA LEU A 131 -9.42 -2.96 13.73
C LEU A 131 -9.88 -3.19 15.16
N LYS A 132 -9.26 -4.10 15.92
CA LYS A 132 -9.59 -4.32 17.33
C LYS A 132 -9.41 -3.09 18.21
N LYS A 133 -8.47 -2.20 17.87
CA LYS A 133 -8.20 -0.98 18.62
C LYS A 133 -9.12 0.17 18.27
N GLN A 134 -9.52 0.31 17.00
CA GLN A 134 -10.37 1.41 16.52
C GLN A 134 -11.87 1.10 16.52
N LEU A 135 -12.28 -0.18 16.39
CA LEU A 135 -13.69 -0.58 16.53
C LEU A 135 -14.32 -0.21 17.87
N PRO A 136 -13.69 -0.40 19.05
CA PRO A 136 -14.37 -0.19 20.32
C PRO A 136 -14.84 1.25 20.51
N ASP A 137 -14.09 2.26 20.08
CA ASP A 137 -14.48 3.66 20.25
C ASP A 137 -15.69 4.03 19.38
N VAL A 138 -15.69 3.61 18.11
CA VAL A 138 -16.80 3.85 17.18
C VAL A 138 -18.02 3.02 17.55
N SER A 139 -17.80 1.75 17.90
CA SER A 139 -18.88 0.85 18.33
C SER A 139 -19.47 1.28 19.67
N LYS A 140 -18.71 1.87 20.58
CA LYS A 140 -19.22 2.39 21.85
C LYS A 140 -20.24 3.50 21.64
N ILE A 141 -19.93 4.50 20.81
CA ILE A 141 -20.87 5.59 20.51
C ILE A 141 -22.18 5.05 19.91
N ILE A 142 -22.09 4.11 18.98
CA ILE A 142 -23.26 3.51 18.34
C ILE A 142 -24.02 2.59 19.30
N ASN A 143 -23.32 1.83 20.14
CA ASN A 143 -23.91 0.96 21.15
C ASN A 143 -24.63 1.77 22.24
N ASP A 144 -24.07 2.91 22.66
CA ASP A 144 -24.68 3.82 23.64
C ASP A 144 -25.99 4.39 23.07
N LYS A 145 -25.98 4.80 21.79
CA LYS A 145 -27.18 5.28 21.08
C LYS A 145 -28.23 4.18 20.91
N ILE A 146 -27.82 2.94 20.63
CA ILE A 146 -28.73 1.79 20.58
C ILE A 146 -29.33 1.50 21.97
N ALA A 147 -28.54 1.62 23.03
CA ALA A 147 -28.99 1.39 24.40
C ALA A 147 -30.01 2.45 24.84
N GLU A 148 -29.78 3.72 24.49
CA GLU A 148 -30.73 4.82 24.70
C GLU A 148 -32.06 4.58 23.96
N LEU A 149 -31.99 4.30 22.65
CA LEU A 149 -33.19 4.00 21.85
C LEU A 149 -33.97 2.78 22.37
N LYS A 150 -33.28 1.74 22.86
CA LYS A 150 -33.95 0.58 23.47
C LYS A 150 -34.68 0.95 24.74
N LYS A 151 -34.04 1.75 25.61
CA LYS A 151 -34.64 2.22 26.85
C LYS A 151 -35.88 3.08 26.58
N ASP A 152 -35.80 3.96 25.58
CA ASP A 152 -36.94 4.79 25.16
C ASP A 152 -38.09 3.92 24.65
N ILE A 153 -37.81 2.93 23.80
CA ILE A 153 -38.80 1.96 23.32
C ILE A 153 -39.44 1.19 24.48
N GLU A 154 -38.64 0.67 25.42
CA GLU A 154 -39.15 -0.07 26.58
C GLU A 154 -40.07 0.80 27.44
N SER A 155 -39.66 2.04 27.75
CA SER A 155 -40.48 2.97 28.54
C SER A 155 -41.80 3.31 27.86
N LEU A 156 -41.79 3.53 26.55
CA LEU A 156 -42.97 3.93 25.78
C LEU A 156 -43.90 2.73 25.52
N VAL A 157 -43.36 1.52 25.43
CA VAL A 157 -44.15 0.28 25.42
C VAL A 157 -44.84 0.06 26.77
N GLU A 158 -44.14 0.26 27.89
CA GLU A 158 -44.70 0.12 29.22
C GLU A 158 -45.83 1.15 29.46
N GLU A 159 -45.62 2.41 29.09
CA GLU A 159 -46.65 3.45 29.15
C GLU A 159 -47.87 3.10 28.30
N ASN A 160 -47.66 2.62 27.07
CA ASN A 160 -48.76 2.17 26.21
C ASN A 160 -49.51 0.95 26.77
N GLN A 161 -48.84 0.02 27.44
CA GLN A 161 -49.50 -1.11 28.11
C GLN A 161 -50.40 -0.62 29.24
N GLU A 162 -49.94 0.36 30.03
CA GLU A 162 -50.73 0.95 31.10
C GLU A 162 -51.93 1.75 30.56
N LEU A 163 -51.73 2.55 29.50
CA LEU A 163 -52.79 3.28 28.82
C LEU A 163 -53.84 2.35 28.20
N ASN A 164 -53.41 1.26 27.55
CA ASN A 164 -54.33 0.26 27.01
C ASN A 164 -55.10 -0.48 28.11
N LYS A 165 -54.48 -0.73 29.27
CA LYS A 165 -55.18 -1.29 30.43
C LYS A 165 -56.25 -0.33 30.94
N LYS A 166 -55.92 0.96 31.10
CA LYS A 166 -56.88 2.01 31.49
C LYS A 166 -58.02 2.18 30.47
N LEU A 167 -57.72 2.07 29.17
CA LEU A 167 -58.71 2.12 28.10
C LEU A 167 -59.63 0.87 28.10
N SER A 168 -59.09 -0.30 28.44
CA SER A 168 -59.86 -1.54 28.58
C SER A 168 -60.84 -1.49 29.76
N GLU A 169 -60.44 -0.82 30.85
CA GLU A 169 -61.28 -0.61 32.02
C GLU A 169 -62.34 0.49 31.78
N ASN A 170 -62.02 1.54 31.00
CA ASN A 170 -62.93 2.66 30.70
C ASN A 170 -62.87 3.09 29.21
N PRO A 171 -63.59 2.39 28.32
CA PRO A 171 -63.46 2.61 26.87
C PRO A 171 -64.17 3.86 26.34
N VAL A 172 -65.13 4.42 27.09
CA VAL A 172 -66.01 5.50 26.62
C VAL A 172 -66.22 6.54 27.72
N ILE A 173 -66.17 7.83 27.36
CA ILE A 173 -66.61 8.90 28.25
C ILE A 173 -68.11 9.11 28.03
N VAL A 174 -68.89 8.89 29.08
CA VAL A 174 -70.35 9.11 29.05
C VAL A 174 -70.63 10.54 29.48
N THR A 175 -70.97 11.40 28.53
CA THR A 175 -71.39 12.78 28.82
C THR A 175 -72.90 12.83 28.95
N SER A 176 -73.41 13.12 30.15
CA SER A 176 -74.85 13.28 30.40
C SER A 176 -75.30 14.72 30.18
N LEU A 177 -76.06 14.98 29.12
CA LEU A 177 -76.78 16.24 28.90
C LEU A 177 -78.13 16.20 29.63
N ARG A 178 -78.38 17.18 30.50
CA ARG A 178 -79.70 17.39 31.11
C ARG A 178 -80.52 18.33 30.23
N LYS A 179 -81.67 17.88 29.74
CA LYS A 179 -82.69 18.72 29.11
C LYS A 179 -83.90 18.79 30.03
N ASP A 180 -84.31 20.02 30.36
CA ASP A 180 -85.57 20.27 31.04
C ASP A 180 -86.68 20.32 29.97
N LEU A 181 -87.56 19.32 29.95
CA LEU A 181 -88.73 19.30 29.08
C LEU A 181 -89.92 19.89 29.84
N THR A 182 -90.36 21.06 29.40
CA THR A 182 -91.63 21.66 29.80
C THR A 182 -92.71 21.30 28.80
N THR A 183 -93.72 20.55 29.23
CA THR A 183 -94.95 20.33 28.46
C THR A 183 -96.04 21.30 28.93
N THR A 184 -96.52 22.11 27.99
CA THR A 184 -97.64 23.06 28.15
C THR A 184 -98.92 22.46 27.57
N ASP A 185 -100.03 22.62 28.28
CA ASP A 185 -101.36 22.25 27.76
C ASP A 185 -101.89 23.34 26.81
N THR A 186 -102.98 23.04 26.09
CA THR A 186 -103.65 23.87 25.07
C THR A 186 -104.11 25.27 25.52
N SER A 187 -103.99 25.60 26.82
CA SER A 187 -104.25 26.92 27.39
C SER A 187 -102.99 27.65 27.89
N GLY A 188 -101.79 27.14 27.59
CA GLY A 188 -100.51 27.80 27.88
C GLY A 188 -100.01 27.68 29.32
N ALA A 189 -100.70 26.94 30.20
CA ALA A 189 -100.22 26.65 31.55
C ALA A 189 -99.25 25.44 31.55
N ILE A 190 -98.16 25.55 32.33
CA ILE A 190 -97.11 24.53 32.45
C ILE A 190 -97.63 23.39 33.34
N VAL A 191 -97.74 22.17 32.80
CA VAL A 191 -98.37 21.04 33.53
C VAL A 191 -97.36 20.02 34.06
N LYS A 192 -96.21 19.82 33.41
CA LYS A 192 -95.13 18.95 33.93
C LYS A 192 -93.74 19.46 33.57
N LYS A 193 -92.82 19.34 34.53
CA LYS A 193 -91.37 19.47 34.31
C LYS A 193 -90.76 18.08 34.41
N GLU A 194 -90.40 17.49 33.28
CA GLU A 194 -89.65 16.23 33.24
C GLU A 194 -88.18 16.53 32.93
N LYS A 195 -87.28 15.89 33.66
CA LYS A 195 -85.84 15.99 33.44
C LYS A 195 -85.41 14.80 32.58
N ALA A 196 -85.11 15.04 31.31
CA ALA A 196 -84.51 14.03 30.45
C ALA A 196 -82.98 14.12 30.57
N VAL A 197 -82.33 12.95 30.68
CA VAL A 197 -80.87 12.83 30.67
C VAL A 197 -80.48 12.07 29.40
N ASP A 198 -79.96 12.80 28.40
CA ASP A 198 -79.39 12.21 27.19
C ASP A 198 -77.92 11.88 27.47
N GLN A 199 -77.51 10.62 27.28
CA GLN A 199 -76.11 10.23 27.39
C GLN A 199 -75.48 10.13 26.00
N ILE A 200 -74.42 10.91 25.76
CA ILE A 200 -73.61 10.80 24.55
C ILE A 200 -72.31 10.10 24.91
N ALA A 201 -72.07 8.97 24.26
CA ALA A 201 -70.82 8.22 24.31
C ALA A 201 -69.83 8.82 23.31
N THR A 202 -68.76 9.44 23.80
CA THR A 202 -67.65 9.93 22.97
C THR A 202 -66.40 9.09 23.19
N GLU A 203 -65.61 8.86 22.13
CA GLU A 203 -64.35 8.12 22.21
C GLU A 203 -63.38 8.78 23.20
N SER A 204 -62.65 7.94 23.96
CA SER A 204 -61.72 8.41 24.99
C SER A 204 -60.48 9.09 24.37
N PRO A 205 -60.01 10.23 24.89
CA PRO A 205 -58.76 10.88 24.43
C PRO A 205 -57.53 9.99 24.64
N LEU A 206 -57.62 8.98 25.51
CA LEU A 206 -56.59 7.96 25.70
C LEU A 206 -56.34 7.14 24.43
N LYS A 207 -57.36 6.94 23.59
CA LYS A 207 -57.23 6.22 22.32
C LYS A 207 -56.37 6.99 21.32
N ALA A 208 -56.58 8.31 21.21
CA ALA A 208 -55.73 9.18 20.39
C ALA A 208 -54.29 9.22 20.90
N GLN A 209 -54.09 9.19 22.22
CA GLN A 209 -52.75 9.16 22.82
C GLN A 209 -52.01 7.84 22.58
N VAL A 210 -52.70 6.70 22.63
CA VAL A 210 -52.15 5.39 22.25
C VAL A 210 -51.75 5.36 20.77
N GLU A 211 -52.53 5.98 19.89
CA GLU A 211 -52.23 6.05 18.46
C GLU A 211 -50.97 6.89 18.17
N ILE A 212 -50.85 8.06 18.81
CA ILE A 212 -49.65 8.91 18.75
C ILE A 212 -48.40 8.16 19.27
N ASN A 213 -48.53 7.46 20.41
CA ASN A 213 -47.44 6.69 20.99
C ASN A 213 -47.04 5.49 20.10
N ASN A 214 -47.99 4.87 19.40
CA ASN A 214 -47.70 3.80 18.43
C ASN A 214 -46.92 4.33 17.21
N GLU A 215 -47.26 5.51 16.69
CA GLU A 215 -46.47 6.16 15.64
C GLU A 215 -45.05 6.46 16.13
N ALA A 216 -44.90 7.01 17.34
CA ALA A 216 -43.58 7.25 17.94
C ALA A 216 -42.76 5.95 18.09
N LEU A 217 -43.38 4.83 18.50
CA LEU A 217 -42.74 3.52 18.56
C LEU A 217 -42.25 3.03 17.19
N THR A 218 -43.02 3.25 16.12
CA THR A 218 -42.58 2.88 14.77
C THR A 218 -41.37 3.71 14.32
N GLN A 219 -41.33 5.00 14.66
CA GLN A 219 -40.18 5.86 14.37
C GLN A 219 -38.94 5.43 15.15
N LEU A 220 -39.06 5.18 16.46
CA LEU A 220 -37.95 4.71 17.30
C LEU A 220 -37.41 3.35 16.83
N ARG A 221 -38.28 2.41 16.47
CA ARG A 221 -37.87 1.11 15.90
C ARG A 221 -37.14 1.28 14.56
N THR A 222 -37.56 2.23 13.74
CA THR A 222 -36.90 2.56 12.47
C THR A 222 -35.51 3.14 12.73
N GLN A 223 -35.38 4.11 13.64
CA GLN A 223 -34.08 4.68 14.04
C GLN A 223 -33.12 3.64 14.64
N LEU A 224 -33.65 2.68 15.41
CA LEU A 224 -32.86 1.57 15.96
C LEU A 224 -32.35 0.63 14.85
N LYS A 225 -33.19 0.34 13.85
CA LYS A 225 -32.78 -0.44 12.68
C LYS A 225 -31.71 0.29 11.88
N ASP A 226 -31.91 1.58 11.61
CA ASP A 226 -30.95 2.42 10.88
C ASP A 226 -29.59 2.51 11.60
N SER A 227 -29.61 2.64 12.94
CA SER A 227 -28.38 2.68 13.75
C SER A 227 -27.63 1.34 13.77
N ASN A 228 -28.35 0.21 13.73
CA ASN A 228 -27.73 -1.12 13.58
C ASN A 228 -27.15 -1.32 12.17
N ASP A 229 -27.86 -0.87 11.13
CA ASP A 229 -27.38 -0.93 9.76
C ASP A 229 -26.16 -0.04 9.55
N GLU A 230 -26.13 1.14 10.19
CA GLU A 230 -24.98 2.05 10.20
C GLU A 230 -23.76 1.38 10.86
N LYS A 231 -23.94 0.71 12.00
CA LYS A 231 -22.87 -0.06 12.66
C LYS A 231 -22.22 -1.07 11.71
N SER A 232 -23.04 -1.90 11.04
CA SER A 232 -22.55 -2.91 10.11
C SER A 232 -21.83 -2.26 8.92
N LYS A 233 -22.35 -1.16 8.38
CA LYS A 233 -21.74 -0.43 7.26
C LYS A 233 -20.42 0.22 7.66
N VAL A 234 -20.31 0.79 8.85
CA VAL A 234 -19.07 1.41 9.34
C VAL A 234 -17.99 0.35 9.54
N GLU A 235 -18.33 -0.81 10.11
CA GLU A 235 -17.41 -1.94 10.23
C GLU A 235 -16.95 -2.45 8.85
N GLU A 236 -17.87 -2.57 7.89
CA GLU A 236 -17.56 -3.00 6.52
C GLU A 236 -16.71 -1.95 5.77
N ASN A 237 -17.01 -0.66 5.93
CA ASN A 237 -16.25 0.43 5.32
C ASN A 237 -14.85 0.57 5.92
N LEU A 238 -14.69 0.33 7.22
CA LEU A 238 -13.37 0.30 7.86
C LEU A 238 -12.53 -0.87 7.36
N LYS A 239 -13.13 -2.07 7.22
CA LYS A 239 -12.47 -3.22 6.59
C LYS A 239 -12.04 -2.91 5.16
N LYS A 240 -12.96 -2.40 4.32
CA LYS A 240 -12.64 -2.01 2.93
C LYS A 240 -11.55 -0.95 2.84
N LYS A 241 -11.60 0.11 3.65
CA LYS A 241 -10.56 1.15 3.68
C LYS A 241 -9.18 0.64 4.07
N ILE A 242 -9.11 -0.48 4.80
CA ILE A 242 -7.87 -1.11 5.23
C ILE A 242 -7.38 -2.10 4.17
N ASP A 243 -8.29 -2.82 3.51
CA ASP A 243 -7.95 -3.77 2.43
C ASP A 243 -7.55 -3.05 1.13
N ASP A 244 -8.17 -1.91 0.81
CA ASP A 244 -7.88 -1.12 -0.39
C ASP A 244 -6.54 -0.36 -0.32
N ARG A 245 -5.84 -0.43 0.82
CA ARG A 245 -4.58 0.30 1.00
C ARG A 245 -3.48 -0.39 0.17
N LYS A 246 -3.13 0.23 -0.95
CA LYS A 246 -2.09 -0.27 -1.88
C LYS A 246 -0.77 -0.56 -1.15
N PRO A 247 -0.05 -1.64 -1.51
CA PRO A 247 1.22 -1.97 -0.90
C PRO A 247 2.23 -0.84 -1.11
N SER A 248 2.64 -0.19 -0.01
CA SER A 248 3.71 0.81 -0.02
C SER A 248 5.06 0.14 0.23
N PHE A 249 6.08 0.49 -0.56
CA PHE A 249 7.44 -0.07 -0.45
C PHE A 249 8.02 0.08 0.95
N LEU A 250 7.87 1.26 1.57
CA LEU A 250 8.42 1.53 2.89
C LEU A 250 7.68 0.76 3.99
N GLU A 251 6.36 0.60 3.84
CA GLU A 251 5.56 -0.18 4.79
C GLU A 251 5.88 -1.68 4.70
N GLU A 252 6.14 -2.20 3.49
CA GLU A 252 6.67 -3.55 3.33
C GLU A 252 8.06 -3.71 3.95
N LEU A 253 8.91 -2.67 3.87
CA LEU A 253 10.24 -2.69 4.47
C LEU A 253 10.18 -2.75 6.01
N ASP A 254 9.29 -1.96 6.63
CA ASP A 254 9.12 -1.96 8.09
C ASP A 254 8.61 -3.31 8.61
N VAL A 255 7.60 -3.88 7.94
CA VAL A 255 7.08 -5.22 8.28
C VAL A 255 8.15 -6.28 8.04
N MET A 256 8.91 -6.17 6.95
CA MET A 256 10.02 -7.09 6.68
C MET A 256 11.10 -7.01 7.76
N TRP A 257 11.41 -5.81 8.28
CA TRP A 257 12.35 -5.65 9.39
C TRP A 257 11.86 -6.33 10.67
N GLU A 258 10.57 -6.23 10.97
CA GLU A 258 9.94 -6.93 12.08
C GLU A 258 10.03 -8.46 11.91
N ILE A 259 9.72 -8.98 10.72
CA ILE A 259 9.82 -10.42 10.41
C ILE A 259 11.28 -10.92 10.49
N ILE A 260 12.24 -10.13 9.99
CA ILE A 260 13.67 -10.47 10.01
C ILE A 260 14.19 -10.52 11.47
N THR A 261 13.78 -9.57 12.30
CA THR A 261 14.22 -9.50 13.70
C THR A 261 13.52 -10.51 14.61
N ALA A 262 12.34 -11.02 14.20
CA ALA A 262 11.61 -12.05 14.93
C ALA A 262 12.31 -13.42 14.93
N SER A 263 13.11 -13.73 13.89
CA SER A 263 13.71 -15.06 13.74
C SER A 263 15.15 -15.01 13.23
N ASN A 264 16.07 -15.62 13.99
CA ASN A 264 17.49 -15.74 13.60
C ASN A 264 17.67 -16.48 12.26
N LEU A 265 16.76 -17.40 11.93
CA LEU A 265 16.79 -18.13 10.66
C LEU A 265 16.47 -17.21 9.48
N THR A 266 15.46 -16.35 9.63
CA THR A 266 15.09 -15.34 8.63
C THR A 266 16.23 -14.35 8.42
N LEU A 267 16.85 -13.90 9.50
CA LEU A 267 18.03 -13.02 9.43
C LEU A 267 19.19 -13.67 8.68
N PHE A 268 19.48 -14.94 8.96
CA PHE A 268 20.52 -15.68 8.25
C PHE A 268 20.22 -15.78 6.75
N PHE A 269 18.97 -16.07 6.38
CA PHE A 269 18.56 -16.15 4.98
C PHE A 269 18.66 -14.80 4.27
N TYR A 270 18.17 -13.73 4.90
CA TYR A 270 18.30 -12.35 4.40
C TYR A 270 19.77 -11.98 4.15
N LEU A 271 20.65 -12.23 5.14
CA LEU A 271 22.07 -11.98 5.00
C LEU A 271 22.71 -12.80 3.87
N THR A 272 22.22 -14.03 3.66
CA THR A 272 22.69 -14.91 2.58
C THR A 272 22.36 -14.35 1.21
N ILE A 273 21.13 -13.85 0.99
CA ILE A 273 20.74 -13.22 -0.28
C ILE A 273 21.52 -11.92 -0.51
N LEU A 274 21.64 -11.08 0.52
CA LEU A 274 22.40 -9.83 0.44
C LEU A 274 23.86 -10.09 0.06
N LEU A 275 24.52 -11.05 0.72
CA LEU A 275 25.89 -11.46 0.40
C LEU A 275 26.00 -12.02 -1.02
N PHE A 276 25.04 -12.84 -1.43
CA PHE A 276 25.01 -13.40 -2.77
C PHE A 276 24.95 -12.31 -3.86
N LEU A 277 24.05 -11.33 -3.71
CA LEU A 277 23.94 -10.20 -4.63
C LEU A 277 25.18 -9.31 -4.59
N MET A 278 25.73 -9.06 -3.40
CA MET A 278 26.97 -8.32 -3.25
C MET A 278 28.14 -8.99 -3.97
N PHE A 279 28.25 -10.33 -3.90
CA PHE A 279 29.28 -11.07 -4.62
C PHE A 279 29.08 -11.03 -6.14
N LEU A 280 27.84 -11.07 -6.63
CA LEU A 280 27.57 -10.91 -8.06
C LEU A 280 28.00 -9.52 -8.58
N GLU A 281 27.72 -8.45 -7.82
CA GLU A 281 28.13 -7.09 -8.15
C GLU A 281 29.66 -6.89 -8.10
N LEU A 282 30.33 -7.53 -7.13
CA LEU A 282 31.79 -7.50 -7.02
C LEU A 282 32.48 -8.44 -8.02
N PHE A 283 31.79 -9.43 -8.59
CA PHE A 283 32.38 -10.45 -9.44
C PHE A 283 33.17 -9.84 -10.61
N VAL A 284 32.61 -8.81 -11.26
CA VAL A 284 33.27 -8.10 -12.38
C VAL A 284 34.56 -7.41 -11.94
N VAL A 285 34.58 -6.84 -10.72
CA VAL A 285 35.74 -6.14 -10.15
C VAL A 285 36.83 -7.14 -9.77
N VAL A 286 36.46 -8.22 -9.07
CA VAL A 286 37.39 -9.29 -8.67
C VAL A 286 38.01 -9.95 -9.90
N ALA A 287 37.20 -10.24 -10.92
CA ALA A 287 37.66 -10.78 -12.19
C ALA A 287 38.67 -9.85 -12.89
N LYS A 288 38.49 -8.53 -12.76
CA LYS A 288 39.40 -7.53 -13.32
C LYS A 288 40.71 -7.41 -12.54
N ILE A 289 40.67 -7.46 -11.21
CA ILE A 289 41.85 -7.37 -10.34
C ILE A 289 42.72 -8.63 -10.46
N SER A 290 42.09 -9.80 -10.58
CA SER A 290 42.79 -11.09 -10.65
C SER A 290 43.47 -11.34 -12.01
N ASP A 291 42.97 -10.71 -13.08
CA ASP A 291 43.49 -10.95 -14.43
C ASP A 291 44.84 -10.28 -14.69
N LYS A 292 45.75 -11.04 -15.28
CA LYS A 292 46.96 -10.50 -15.91
C LYS A 292 46.57 -9.52 -17.05
N LYS A 293 47.44 -8.52 -17.24
CA LYS A 293 47.30 -7.55 -18.33
C LYS A 293 47.24 -8.29 -19.66
N CYS A 294 46.24 -7.97 -20.47
CA CYS A 294 46.04 -8.60 -21.78
C CYS A 294 46.61 -7.72 -22.90
N ASP A 295 46.89 -8.29 -24.08
CA ASP A 295 47.49 -7.57 -25.22
C ASP A 295 46.73 -6.29 -25.58
N TYR A 296 45.39 -6.32 -25.53
CA TYR A 296 44.56 -5.13 -25.73
C TYR A 296 44.87 -4.02 -24.71
N GLU A 297 45.03 -4.36 -23.44
CA GLU A 297 45.36 -3.41 -22.37
C GLU A 297 46.79 -2.89 -22.51
N LEU A 298 47.73 -3.76 -22.89
CA LEU A 298 49.12 -3.38 -23.15
C LEU A 298 49.25 -2.42 -24.33
N ILE A 299 48.52 -2.66 -25.43
CA ILE A 299 48.46 -1.76 -26.59
C ILE A 299 47.88 -0.41 -26.17
N MET A 300 46.84 -0.41 -25.32
CA MET A 300 46.24 0.84 -24.85
C MET A 300 47.15 1.63 -23.92
N GLU A 301 47.82 0.96 -22.98
CA GLU A 301 48.80 1.57 -22.09
C GLU A 301 49.98 2.15 -22.89
N HIS A 302 50.47 1.41 -23.90
CA HIS A 302 51.52 1.91 -24.78
C HIS A 302 51.09 3.14 -25.58
N GLN A 303 49.89 3.13 -26.19
CA GLN A 303 49.37 4.30 -26.92
C GLN A 303 49.18 5.51 -26.01
N LEU A 304 48.80 5.30 -24.75
CA LEU A 304 48.65 6.36 -23.76
C LEU A 304 50.02 6.96 -23.40
N ASN A 305 51.01 6.12 -23.14
CA ASN A 305 52.37 6.55 -22.80
C ASN A 305 53.05 7.32 -23.95
N VAL A 306 52.93 6.84 -25.19
CA VAL A 306 53.47 7.53 -26.38
C VAL A 306 52.83 8.91 -26.57
N ARG A 307 51.52 9.02 -26.32
CA ARG A 307 50.84 10.32 -26.35
C ARG A 307 51.28 11.24 -25.22
N GLU A 308 51.47 10.70 -24.02
CA GLU A 308 51.97 11.48 -22.89
C GLU A 308 53.37 12.04 -23.18
N GLU A 309 54.27 11.23 -23.72
CA GLU A 309 55.63 11.62 -24.06
C GLU A 309 55.66 12.67 -25.18
N SER A 310 54.90 12.47 -26.26
CA SER A 310 54.78 13.48 -27.32
C SER A 310 54.19 14.81 -26.83
N LEU A 311 53.23 14.80 -25.90
CA LEU A 311 52.71 16.01 -25.27
C LEU A 311 53.77 16.71 -24.42
N LYS A 312 54.56 15.97 -23.63
CA LYS A 312 55.67 16.52 -22.84
C LYS A 312 56.72 17.18 -23.74
N GLU A 313 57.05 16.56 -24.88
CA GLU A 313 57.96 17.16 -25.86
C GLU A 313 57.40 18.44 -26.48
N LEU A 314 56.11 18.47 -26.83
CA LEU A 314 55.47 19.66 -27.38
C LEU A 314 55.46 20.81 -26.37
N VAL A 315 55.22 20.52 -25.09
CA VAL A 315 55.31 21.52 -24.01
C VAL A 315 56.74 22.04 -23.88
N GLN A 316 57.75 21.16 -23.87
CA GLN A 316 59.16 21.60 -23.81
C GLN A 316 59.58 22.44 -25.01
N LYS A 317 59.18 22.05 -26.23
CA LYS A 317 59.45 22.82 -27.46
C LYS A 317 58.68 24.16 -27.47
N GLY A 318 57.48 24.20 -26.91
CA GLY A 318 56.68 25.42 -26.76
C GLY A 318 57.26 26.41 -25.75
N ILE A 319 57.84 25.93 -24.64
CA ILE A 319 58.54 26.75 -23.64
C ILE A 319 59.82 27.35 -24.25
N LYS A 320 60.64 26.54 -24.93
CA LYS A 320 61.86 27.00 -25.61
C LYS A 320 61.64 28.00 -26.74
N LYS A 321 60.40 28.16 -27.22
CA LYS A 321 60.06 29.12 -28.29
C LYS A 321 59.55 30.47 -27.74
N LYS A 322 59.38 30.58 -26.43
CA LYS A 322 58.95 31.80 -25.71
C LYS A 322 60.10 32.54 -25.00
N GLU A 323 61.25 31.88 -24.85
CA GLU A 323 62.53 32.52 -24.44
C GLU A 323 63.28 33.05 -25.67
#